data_AF-A0A6L6Q0E5-F1
#
_entry.id   AF-A0A6L6Q0E5-F1
#
_cell.length_a   1.000
_cell.length_b   1.000
_cell.length_c   1.000
_cell.angle_alpha   90.00
_cell.angle_beta   90.00
_cell.angle_gamma   90.00
#
_symmetry.space_group_name_H-M   'P 1'
#
loop_
_entity.id
_entity.type
_entity.pdbx_description
1 polymer ?
#
loop_
_entity_poly.entity_id
_entity_poly.type
_entity_poly.pdbx_seq_one_letter_code
_entity_poly.pdbx_strand_id
1 'polypeptide(L)'
;MINIFIDKSTWIDYLQGWEIIDVAVRDKNIVYLGARKSIGYEDASHLANHDIPTKIIAIYLDEPSGLVNGSRLNIGGQELSGMAFPVIGVSRLPFSRPGGMVSAKNMDGDTWPIGGGNGPMEHISPGAWPHPYRLKCINGYTYSVGAGRSLYKRVAVGQWQSFRDGFPKVQSSNKLGFRDLDAFSDHDMYAVGGHGDVWHYDGTKWTQMGFPSNVQLGTVTCAGDGNVYISSEGGSLWVGNKSTWKRIYEGGSSVLWNDVLWFQDKLWLASDYNFAIWNGKELEPVMHDGKPVSIRGHMDAYDGLLVVASLEFAMAFDGQQWQTIVAPYLD
;
A
#
# COMPACT_ATOMS: atom_id res chain seq x y z
N MET A 1 6.92 10.27 -28.67
CA MET A 1 7.23 10.66 -27.27
C MET A 1 6.12 10.12 -26.39
N ILE A 2 6.46 9.51 -25.26
CA ILE A 2 5.48 9.12 -24.24
C ILE A 2 4.93 10.42 -23.64
N ASN A 3 3.61 10.58 -23.60
CA ASN A 3 2.97 11.72 -22.93
C ASN A 3 2.95 11.44 -21.43
N ILE A 4 3.80 12.14 -20.66
CA ILE A 4 3.91 11.98 -19.20
C ILE A 4 3.11 13.11 -18.54
N PHE A 5 2.27 12.78 -17.56
CA PHE A 5 1.40 13.76 -16.90
C PHE A 5 2.19 14.85 -16.16
N ILE A 6 3.18 14.47 -15.35
CA ILE A 6 4.07 15.42 -14.67
C ILE A 6 5.15 15.89 -15.64
N ASP A 7 5.15 17.18 -15.98
CA ASP A 7 6.13 17.76 -16.91
C ASP A 7 7.57 17.73 -16.36
N LYS A 8 8.55 17.86 -17.26
CA LYS A 8 9.98 17.77 -16.93
C LYS A 8 10.42 18.72 -15.82
N SER A 9 9.96 19.97 -15.85
CA SER A 9 10.38 20.96 -14.85
C SER A 9 9.84 20.60 -13.47
N THR A 10 8.61 20.11 -13.42
CA THR A 10 7.97 19.64 -12.20
C THR A 10 8.62 18.36 -11.67
N TRP A 11 8.96 17.42 -12.57
CA TRP A 11 9.67 16.21 -12.20
C TRP A 11 11.04 16.50 -11.56
N ILE A 12 11.82 17.43 -12.13
CA ILE A 12 13.11 17.87 -11.58
C ILE A 12 12.93 18.37 -10.13
N ASP A 13 11.93 19.19 -9.88
CA ASP A 13 11.76 19.82 -8.56
C ASP A 13 11.23 18.87 -7.49
N TYR A 14 10.34 17.93 -7.85
CA TYR A 14 9.64 17.09 -6.86
C TYR A 14 10.20 15.67 -6.74
N LEU A 15 10.67 15.10 -7.85
CA LEU A 15 10.90 13.66 -8.00
C LEU A 15 12.36 13.30 -8.31
N GLN A 16 13.16 14.21 -8.91
CA GLN A 16 14.55 13.91 -9.19
C GLN A 16 15.35 13.63 -7.91
N GLY A 17 16.07 12.51 -7.88
CA GLY A 17 16.82 12.05 -6.71
C GLY A 17 15.93 11.52 -5.59
N TRP A 18 14.69 11.12 -5.89
CA TRP A 18 13.77 10.42 -5.00
C TRP A 18 13.33 9.10 -5.64
N GLU A 19 13.30 8.04 -4.83
CA GLU A 19 12.84 6.71 -5.22
C GLU A 19 11.46 6.46 -4.61
N ILE A 20 10.47 6.17 -5.44
CA ILE A 20 9.12 5.82 -4.99
C ILE A 20 9.16 4.45 -4.33
N ILE A 21 8.60 4.36 -3.13
CA ILE A 21 8.56 3.12 -2.32
C ILE A 21 7.16 2.54 -2.19
N ASP A 22 6.10 3.33 -2.43
CA ASP A 22 4.72 2.89 -2.25
C ASP A 22 3.74 3.89 -2.90
N VAL A 23 2.49 3.46 -3.12
CA VAL A 23 1.41 4.27 -3.68
C VAL A 23 0.10 4.06 -2.92
N ALA A 24 -0.67 5.13 -2.73
CA ALA A 24 -2.02 5.07 -2.16
C ALA A 24 -2.97 5.98 -2.94
N VAL A 25 -4.07 5.41 -3.42
CA VAL A 25 -5.11 6.11 -4.19
C VAL A 25 -6.16 6.65 -3.22
N ARG A 26 -6.34 7.96 -3.14
CA ARG A 26 -7.39 8.53 -2.30
C ARG A 26 -8.75 8.42 -2.97
N ASP A 27 -8.81 8.83 -4.23
CA ASP A 27 -9.95 8.83 -5.14
C ASP A 27 -9.41 8.90 -6.57
N LYS A 28 -10.30 8.92 -7.57
CA LYS A 28 -9.90 8.93 -8.99
C LYS A 28 -9.10 10.17 -9.41
N ASN A 29 -9.12 11.23 -8.60
CA ASN A 29 -8.43 12.47 -8.89
C ASN A 29 -7.12 12.59 -8.11
N ILE A 30 -6.96 11.95 -6.95
CA ILE A 30 -5.84 12.20 -6.05
C ILE A 30 -5.09 10.92 -5.67
N VAL A 31 -3.80 10.92 -5.99
CA VAL A 31 -2.87 9.82 -5.74
C VAL A 31 -1.74 10.32 -4.84
N TYR A 32 -1.36 9.51 -3.85
CA TYR A 32 -0.19 9.77 -3.02
C TYR A 32 0.93 8.79 -3.34
N LEU A 33 2.14 9.31 -3.53
CA LEU A 33 3.37 8.52 -3.63
C LEU A 33 4.20 8.74 -2.37
N GLY A 34 4.69 7.65 -1.81
CA GLY A 34 5.71 7.66 -0.78
C GLY A 34 7.06 7.52 -1.46
N ALA A 35 8.02 8.37 -1.12
CA ALA A 35 9.34 8.34 -1.71
C ALA A 35 10.45 8.49 -0.67
N ARG A 36 11.62 7.94 -0.98
CA ARG A 36 12.84 8.01 -0.18
C ARG A 36 13.91 8.74 -0.97
N LYS A 37 14.75 9.52 -0.28
CA LYS A 37 15.89 10.15 -0.94
C LYS A 37 16.78 9.05 -1.51
N SER A 38 17.11 9.14 -2.79
CA SER A 38 18.09 8.25 -3.41
C SER A 38 19.47 8.59 -2.87
N ILE A 39 20.15 7.61 -2.27
CA ILE A 39 21.45 7.76 -1.62
C ILE A 39 22.33 6.61 -2.12
N GLY A 40 23.57 6.92 -2.49
CA GLY A 40 24.53 5.91 -2.92
C GLY A 40 24.79 4.88 -1.81
N TYR A 41 25.11 3.64 -2.19
CA TYR A 41 25.30 2.54 -1.24
C TYR A 41 26.30 2.85 -0.12
N GLU A 42 27.42 3.51 -0.44
CA GLU A 42 28.46 3.88 0.54
C GLU A 42 27.92 4.86 1.58
N ASP A 43 27.32 5.97 1.15
CA ASP A 43 26.70 6.96 2.03
C ASP A 43 25.57 6.34 2.87
N ALA A 44 24.73 5.51 2.25
CA ALA A 44 23.62 4.84 2.92
C ALA A 44 24.11 3.87 4.02
N SER A 45 25.29 3.27 3.87
CA SER A 45 25.86 2.35 4.86
C SER A 45 26.23 3.02 6.20
N HIS A 46 26.36 4.35 6.20
CA HIS A 46 26.65 5.15 7.39
C HIS A 46 25.41 5.74 8.07
N LEU A 47 24.22 5.52 7.51
CA LEU A 47 22.96 6.07 7.99
C LEU A 47 22.10 5.01 8.67
N ALA A 48 21.44 5.38 9.77
CA ALA A 48 20.30 4.60 10.24
C ALA A 48 19.12 4.84 9.31
N ASN A 49 18.16 3.91 9.28
CA ASN A 49 17.05 4.02 8.34
C ASN A 49 16.20 5.31 8.56
N HIS A 50 16.10 5.80 9.80
CA HIS A 50 15.39 7.06 10.09
C HIS A 50 16.12 8.33 9.63
N ASP A 51 17.42 8.24 9.30
CA ASP A 51 18.21 9.39 8.84
C ASP A 51 17.94 9.70 7.36
N ILE A 52 17.51 8.70 6.59
CA ILE A 52 17.21 8.86 5.16
C ILE A 52 15.89 9.63 5.03
N PRO A 53 15.87 10.81 4.38
CA PRO A 53 14.67 11.61 4.23
C PRO A 53 13.56 10.86 3.50
N THR A 54 12.32 11.11 3.95
CA THR A 54 11.10 10.60 3.33
C THR A 54 10.30 11.75 2.75
N LYS A 55 9.62 11.53 1.64
CA LYS A 55 8.73 12.50 1.02
C LYS A 55 7.38 11.84 0.75
N ILE A 56 6.30 12.52 1.07
CA ILE A 56 4.97 12.18 0.55
C ILE A 56 4.62 13.20 -0.53
N ILE A 57 4.18 12.70 -1.68
CA ILE A 57 3.89 13.49 -2.88
C ILE A 57 2.43 13.26 -3.22
N ALA A 58 1.65 14.34 -3.31
CA ALA A 58 0.28 14.31 -3.80
C ALA A 58 0.26 14.68 -5.28
N ILE A 59 -0.38 13.87 -6.11
CA ILE A 59 -0.62 14.14 -7.52
C ILE A 59 -2.12 14.35 -7.71
N TYR A 60 -2.48 15.49 -8.31
CA TYR A 60 -3.86 15.88 -8.60
C TYR A 60 -4.10 15.70 -10.10
N LEU A 61 -4.76 14.60 -10.47
CA LEU A 61 -5.00 14.15 -11.86
C LEU A 61 -6.07 14.97 -12.58
N ASP A 62 -6.90 15.70 -11.84
CA ASP A 62 -7.92 16.62 -12.37
C ASP A 62 -7.40 18.05 -12.58
N GLU A 63 -6.17 18.34 -12.16
CA GLU A 63 -5.52 19.63 -12.32
C GLU A 63 -4.61 19.65 -13.57
N PRO A 64 -4.44 20.81 -14.24
CA PRO A 64 -3.62 20.91 -15.44
C PRO A 64 -2.13 20.72 -15.14
N SER A 65 -1.43 20.10 -16.09
CA SER A 65 0.04 19.99 -16.07
C SER A 65 0.72 21.32 -16.39
N GLY A 66 1.95 21.48 -15.90
CA GLY A 66 2.75 22.70 -16.07
C GLY A 66 2.37 23.83 -15.11
N LEU A 67 2.88 25.03 -15.41
CA LEU A 67 2.64 26.22 -14.61
C LEU A 67 1.32 26.89 -15.01
N VAL A 68 0.44 27.10 -14.02
CA VAL A 68 -0.73 27.97 -14.11
C VAL A 68 -0.47 29.18 -13.24
N ASN A 69 -0.35 30.36 -13.87
CA ASN A 69 -0.02 31.62 -13.19
C ASN A 69 1.23 31.52 -12.30
N GLY A 70 2.25 30.80 -12.77
CA GLY A 70 3.52 30.61 -12.05
C GLY A 70 3.47 29.59 -10.91
N SER A 71 2.36 28.88 -10.72
CA SER A 71 2.20 27.83 -9.71
C SER A 71 1.92 26.47 -10.35
N ARG A 72 2.34 25.39 -9.68
CA ARG A 72 2.00 24.02 -10.06
C ARG A 72 0.75 23.60 -9.28
N LEU A 73 -0.31 23.24 -10.00
CA LEU A 73 -1.58 22.84 -9.39
C LEU A 73 -1.70 21.32 -9.27
N ASN A 74 -1.06 20.58 -10.18
CA ASN A 74 -1.17 19.13 -10.27
C ASN A 74 -0.25 18.33 -9.34
N ILE A 75 0.55 19.00 -8.51
CA ILE A 75 1.44 18.32 -7.56
C ILE A 75 1.62 19.11 -6.26
N GLY A 76 1.77 18.39 -5.15
CA GLY A 76 2.23 18.91 -3.87
C GLY A 76 3.12 17.89 -3.17
N GLY A 77 3.88 18.32 -2.17
CA GLY A 77 4.72 17.38 -1.43
C GLY A 77 5.24 17.93 -0.11
N GLN A 78 5.57 17.02 0.80
CA GLN A 78 6.15 17.33 2.09
C GLN A 78 7.31 16.38 2.36
N GLU A 79 8.48 16.95 2.65
CA GLU A 79 9.64 16.21 3.15
C GLU A 79 9.54 16.02 4.67
N LEU A 80 9.92 14.84 5.13
CA LEU A 80 9.79 14.35 6.50
C LEU A 80 11.11 13.69 6.93
N SER A 81 11.54 13.97 8.15
CA SER A 81 12.67 13.32 8.82
C SER A 81 12.18 12.32 9.86
N GLY A 82 13.04 11.39 10.29
CA GLY A 82 12.74 10.45 11.37
C GLY A 82 11.83 9.27 10.98
N MET A 83 11.39 9.22 9.72
CA MET A 83 10.48 8.18 9.22
C MET A 83 11.24 6.87 8.97
N ALA A 84 11.39 6.04 10.00
CA ALA A 84 11.98 4.70 9.85
C ALA A 84 11.05 3.77 9.06
N PHE A 85 11.56 3.11 8.02
CA PHE A 85 10.90 2.13 7.16
C PHE A 85 9.45 2.52 6.84
N PRO A 86 9.25 3.69 6.21
CA PRO A 86 7.94 4.29 6.11
C PRO A 86 6.99 3.44 5.28
N VAL A 87 5.72 3.52 5.64
CA VAL A 87 4.59 3.00 4.88
C VAL A 87 3.62 4.13 4.64
N ILE A 88 2.88 4.11 3.53
CA ILE A 88 1.90 5.15 3.25
C ILE A 88 0.48 4.59 3.20
N GLY A 89 -0.49 5.48 3.29
CA GLY A 89 -1.90 5.13 3.18
C GLY A 89 -2.75 6.37 3.06
N VAL A 90 -4.07 6.16 3.04
CA VAL A 90 -5.05 7.24 2.94
C VAL A 90 -6.18 7.06 3.95
N SER A 91 -6.81 8.17 4.32
CA SER A 91 -8.19 8.20 4.84
C SER A 91 -9.10 8.78 3.74
N ARG A 92 -10.33 8.30 3.65
CA ARG A 92 -11.34 8.72 2.66
C ARG A 92 -12.65 9.06 3.36
N LEU A 93 -13.60 9.70 2.67
CA LEU A 93 -14.93 9.92 3.24
C LEU A 93 -15.54 8.57 3.70
N PRO A 94 -16.28 8.54 4.84
CA PRO A 94 -16.76 9.67 5.64
C PRO A 94 -15.76 10.21 6.69
N PHE A 95 -14.48 9.86 6.63
CA PHE A 95 -13.47 10.42 7.53
C PHE A 95 -13.44 11.95 7.42
N SER A 96 -13.40 12.65 8.56
CA SER A 96 -13.65 14.10 8.61
C SER A 96 -12.59 14.95 7.91
N ARG A 97 -11.36 14.43 7.77
CA ARG A 97 -10.26 15.07 7.04
C ARG A 97 -9.53 14.03 6.17
N PRO A 98 -10.10 13.67 5.00
CA PRO A 98 -9.50 12.67 4.12
C PRO A 98 -8.21 13.21 3.50
N GLY A 99 -7.25 12.33 3.30
CA GLY A 99 -5.89 12.71 2.92
C GLY A 99 -4.94 11.52 2.96
N GLY A 100 -3.72 11.74 2.48
CA GLY A 100 -2.63 10.79 2.55
C GLY A 100 -1.98 10.81 3.93
N MET A 101 -1.17 9.82 4.22
CA MET A 101 -0.30 9.81 5.40
C MET A 101 0.90 8.92 5.20
N VAL A 102 1.94 9.18 6.01
CA VAL A 102 3.13 8.34 6.15
C VAL A 102 3.24 7.91 7.59
N SER A 103 3.48 6.62 7.86
CA SER A 103 3.77 6.11 9.20
C SER A 103 5.15 5.47 9.27
N ALA A 104 5.84 5.65 10.40
CA ALA A 104 7.15 5.10 10.67
C ALA A 104 7.07 3.81 11.51
N LYS A 105 7.99 2.88 11.26
CA LYS A 105 8.29 1.73 12.12
C LYS A 105 9.24 2.16 13.25
N ASN A 106 8.68 2.90 14.20
CA ASN A 106 9.38 3.31 15.41
C ASN A 106 8.55 3.01 16.67
N MET A 107 9.01 3.49 17.83
CA MET A 107 8.45 3.19 19.14
C MET A 107 6.98 3.61 19.28
N ASP A 108 6.58 4.70 18.64
CA ASP A 108 5.25 5.29 18.78
C ASP A 108 4.36 5.05 17.55
N GLY A 109 4.97 4.66 16.43
CA GLY A 109 4.30 4.64 15.13
C GLY A 109 4.00 6.05 14.64
N ASP A 110 5.03 6.92 14.63
CA ASP A 110 4.89 8.31 14.19
C ASP A 110 4.22 8.38 12.83
N THR A 111 3.17 9.17 12.73
CA THR A 111 2.31 9.24 11.55
C THR A 111 2.04 10.67 11.17
N TRP A 112 2.43 11.04 9.95
CA TRP A 112 2.23 12.37 9.39
C TRP A 112 1.08 12.38 8.37
N PRO A 113 -0.07 13.00 8.67
CA PRO A 113 -1.15 13.18 7.71
C PRO A 113 -0.88 14.37 6.76
N ILE A 114 -1.29 14.26 5.50
CA ILE A 114 -1.25 15.32 4.48
C ILE A 114 -2.60 15.45 3.76
N GLY A 115 -3.04 16.67 3.50
CA GLY A 115 -4.37 16.97 2.95
C GLY A 115 -5.41 17.11 4.07
N GLY A 116 -6.01 18.31 4.19
CA GLY A 116 -6.92 18.66 5.28
C GLY A 116 -6.31 19.52 6.42
N GLY A 117 -5.09 20.03 6.22
CA GLY A 117 -4.34 20.89 7.15
C GLY A 117 -3.07 20.23 7.69
N ASN A 118 -2.04 21.03 8.02
CA ASN A 118 -0.82 20.56 8.69
C ASN A 118 -1.16 20.20 10.14
N GLY A 119 -1.64 18.97 10.36
CA GLY A 119 -1.79 18.42 11.71
C GLY A 119 -0.42 18.20 12.35
N PRO A 120 -0.32 18.22 13.69
CA PRO A 120 0.89 17.76 14.35
C PRO A 120 1.14 16.28 14.02
N MET A 121 2.36 15.82 14.25
CA MET A 121 2.67 14.39 14.23
C MET A 121 1.67 13.61 15.07
N GLU A 122 1.10 12.55 14.51
CA GLU A 122 0.27 11.60 15.24
C GLU A 122 1.11 10.40 15.68
N HIS A 123 0.59 9.61 16.61
CA HIS A 123 1.23 8.38 17.07
C HIS A 123 0.19 7.25 17.08
N ILE A 124 0.50 6.12 16.44
CA ILE A 124 -0.41 4.96 16.39
C ILE A 124 -0.61 4.36 17.78
N SER A 125 0.48 4.17 18.52
CA SER A 125 0.44 3.62 19.87
C SER A 125 1.71 4.01 20.64
N PRO A 126 1.70 5.16 21.34
CA PRO A 126 2.86 5.67 22.05
C PRO A 126 3.50 4.66 23.01
N GLY A 127 4.81 4.44 22.90
CA GLY A 127 5.62 3.54 23.72
C GLY A 127 5.38 2.04 23.48
N ALA A 128 4.49 1.67 22.57
CA ALA A 128 4.00 0.30 22.42
C ALA A 128 4.56 -0.44 21.20
N TRP A 129 5.46 0.18 20.43
CA TRP A 129 6.11 -0.41 19.25
C TRP A 129 5.10 -1.00 18.25
N PRO A 130 4.17 -0.19 17.70
CA PRO A 130 3.10 -0.68 16.82
C PRO A 130 3.64 -1.31 15.52
N HIS A 131 4.86 -0.96 15.11
CA HIS A 131 5.58 -1.54 13.96
C HIS A 131 4.68 -1.71 12.72
N PRO A 132 4.13 -0.62 12.17
CA PRO A 132 3.24 -0.67 11.01
C PRO A 132 3.96 -1.29 9.81
N TYR A 133 3.52 -2.48 9.37
CA TYR A 133 3.96 -3.09 8.12
C TYR A 133 3.15 -2.61 6.93
N ARG A 134 1.91 -2.17 7.15
CA ARG A 134 1.03 -1.64 6.12
C ARG A 134 -0.02 -0.71 6.70
N LEU A 135 -0.42 0.28 5.92
CA LEU A 135 -1.64 1.05 6.14
C LEU A 135 -2.68 0.64 5.09
N LYS A 136 -3.91 0.38 5.51
CA LYS A 136 -5.03 0.04 4.62
C LYS A 136 -6.20 0.96 4.86
N CYS A 137 -6.81 1.48 3.80
CA CYS A 137 -8.04 2.26 3.91
C CYS A 137 -9.26 1.36 3.67
N ILE A 138 -10.10 1.19 4.70
CA ILE A 138 -11.33 0.37 4.65
C ILE A 138 -12.49 1.23 5.15
N ASN A 139 -13.54 1.35 4.34
CA ASN A 139 -14.72 2.18 4.63
C ASN A 139 -14.37 3.63 5.04
N GLY A 140 -13.35 4.20 4.41
CA GLY A 140 -12.87 5.56 4.68
C GLY A 140 -11.87 5.68 5.84
N TYR A 141 -11.78 4.70 6.72
CA TYR A 141 -10.86 4.73 7.86
C TYR A 141 -9.53 4.08 7.51
N THR A 142 -8.45 4.59 8.09
CA THR A 142 -7.12 3.99 7.95
C THR A 142 -6.89 2.99 9.08
N TYR A 143 -6.44 1.80 8.72
CA TYR A 143 -5.99 0.76 9.62
C TYR A 143 -4.49 0.58 9.48
N SER A 144 -3.82 0.31 10.60
CA SER A 144 -2.41 -0.04 10.66
C SER A 144 -2.28 -1.49 11.11
N VAL A 145 -1.57 -2.31 10.34
CA VAL A 145 -1.30 -3.71 10.66
C VAL A 145 0.21 -3.92 10.80
N GLY A 146 0.65 -4.77 11.73
CA GLY A 146 2.07 -4.87 12.04
C GLY A 146 2.51 -6.12 12.80
N ALA A 147 3.73 -6.03 13.34
CA ALA A 147 4.39 -7.10 14.08
C ALA A 147 3.56 -7.55 15.30
N GLY A 148 3.66 -8.82 15.70
CA GLY A 148 3.05 -9.29 16.96
C GLY A 148 1.53 -9.13 17.02
N ARG A 149 0.87 -9.20 15.86
CA ARG A 149 -0.58 -8.98 15.67
C ARG A 149 -1.02 -7.59 16.14
N SER A 150 -0.15 -6.61 15.98
CA SER A 150 -0.49 -5.19 16.11
C SER A 150 -1.53 -4.82 15.04
N LEU A 151 -2.63 -4.24 15.49
CA LEU A 151 -3.73 -3.82 14.63
C LEU A 151 -4.43 -2.62 15.27
N TYR A 152 -4.45 -1.49 14.56
CA TYR A 152 -4.99 -0.23 15.05
C TYR A 152 -5.88 0.42 13.99
N LYS A 153 -6.92 1.11 14.42
CA LYS A 153 -7.82 1.91 13.56
C LYS A 153 -7.67 3.38 13.89
N ARG A 154 -7.43 4.21 12.89
CA ARG A 154 -7.50 5.66 12.99
C ARG A 154 -8.94 6.11 12.90
N VAL A 155 -9.54 6.48 14.03
CA VAL A 155 -10.97 6.83 14.13
C VAL A 155 -11.23 8.33 13.91
N ALA A 156 -10.24 9.17 14.18
CA ALA A 156 -10.25 10.61 13.93
C ALA A 156 -8.81 11.11 13.75
N VAL A 157 -8.65 12.39 13.40
CA VAL A 157 -7.32 13.01 13.32
C VAL A 157 -6.67 12.96 14.70
N GLY A 158 -5.46 12.41 14.77
CA GLY A 158 -4.70 12.18 15.99
C GLY A 158 -5.25 11.09 16.91
N GLN A 159 -6.28 10.34 16.50
CA GLN A 159 -6.94 9.35 17.34
C GLN A 159 -6.85 7.95 16.73
N TRP A 160 -5.93 7.16 17.30
CA TRP A 160 -5.76 5.74 16.99
C TRP A 160 -6.31 4.89 18.13
N GLN A 161 -6.99 3.81 17.78
CA GLN A 161 -7.55 2.86 18.73
C GLN A 161 -7.05 1.46 18.41
N SER A 162 -6.74 0.68 19.44
CA SER A 162 -6.47 -0.75 19.29
C SER A 162 -7.68 -1.44 18.68
N PHE A 163 -7.45 -2.30 17.69
CA PHE A 163 -8.49 -3.06 16.99
C PHE A 163 -8.18 -4.55 17.07
N ARG A 164 -7.99 -5.04 18.30
CA ARG A 164 -7.35 -6.33 18.63
C ARG A 164 -8.23 -7.29 19.42
N ASP A 165 -9.50 -6.95 19.60
CA ASP A 165 -10.42 -7.75 20.40
C ASP A 165 -10.53 -9.16 19.84
N GLY A 166 -10.34 -10.17 20.69
CA GLY A 166 -10.29 -11.58 20.30
C GLY A 166 -8.90 -12.17 20.08
N PHE A 167 -7.85 -11.36 19.92
CA PHE A 167 -6.49 -11.90 19.84
C PHE A 167 -6.02 -12.45 21.21
N PRO A 168 -5.43 -13.65 21.25
CA PRO A 168 -4.90 -14.23 22.47
C PRO A 168 -3.60 -13.52 22.88
N LYS A 169 -3.36 -13.44 24.19
CA LYS A 169 -2.04 -13.07 24.72
C LYS A 169 -1.09 -14.24 24.47
N VAL A 170 -0.08 -14.01 23.63
CA VAL A 170 0.94 -15.00 23.26
C VAL A 170 2.32 -14.43 23.50
N GLN A 171 3.32 -15.31 23.63
CA GLN A 171 4.72 -14.88 23.73
C GLN A 171 5.13 -14.15 22.44
N SER A 172 6.06 -13.20 22.58
CA SER A 172 6.63 -12.50 21.43
C SER A 172 7.27 -13.49 20.47
N SER A 173 6.95 -13.37 19.18
CA SER A 173 7.50 -14.21 18.13
C SER A 173 7.57 -13.42 16.83
N ASN A 174 8.69 -13.58 16.11
CA ASN A 174 8.86 -13.06 14.76
C ASN A 174 8.03 -13.82 13.70
N LYS A 175 7.37 -14.91 14.09
CA LYS A 175 6.48 -15.69 13.22
C LYS A 175 5.04 -15.18 13.20
N LEU A 176 4.71 -14.21 14.05
CA LEU A 176 3.37 -13.66 14.22
C LEU A 176 3.28 -12.20 13.78
N GLY A 177 2.09 -11.82 13.31
CA GLY A 177 1.79 -10.46 12.88
C GLY A 177 1.29 -10.39 11.46
N PHE A 178 0.83 -9.21 11.10
CA PHE A 178 0.04 -9.00 9.90
C PHE A 178 0.82 -8.18 8.88
N ARG A 179 0.88 -8.71 7.66
CA ARG A 179 1.43 -8.05 6.48
C ARG A 179 0.35 -7.27 5.73
N ASP A 180 -0.90 -7.73 5.80
CA ASP A 180 -2.00 -7.11 5.08
C ASP A 180 -3.34 -7.32 5.80
N LEU A 181 -4.30 -6.49 5.41
CA LEU A 181 -5.67 -6.45 5.89
C LEU A 181 -6.57 -6.10 4.71
N ASP A 182 -7.69 -6.79 4.59
CA ASP A 182 -8.74 -6.41 3.66
C ASP A 182 -10.12 -6.79 4.19
N ALA A 183 -11.18 -6.33 3.53
CA ALA A 183 -12.52 -6.49 4.03
C ALA A 183 -13.59 -6.53 2.95
N PHE A 184 -14.63 -7.33 3.18
CA PHE A 184 -15.91 -7.17 2.49
C PHE A 184 -16.73 -6.03 3.11
N SER A 185 -16.59 -5.84 4.42
CA SER A 185 -17.27 -4.77 5.18
C SER A 185 -16.54 -4.49 6.50
N ASP A 186 -17.00 -3.50 7.25
CA ASP A 186 -16.49 -3.23 8.61
C ASP A 186 -16.82 -4.33 9.63
N HIS A 187 -17.63 -5.32 9.27
CA HIS A 187 -17.97 -6.49 10.09
C HIS A 187 -17.50 -7.82 9.47
N ASP A 188 -16.77 -7.78 8.37
CA ASP A 188 -16.23 -8.96 7.69
C ASP A 188 -14.87 -8.62 7.10
N MET A 189 -13.83 -8.85 7.90
CA MET A 189 -12.45 -8.46 7.60
C MET A 189 -11.50 -9.63 7.78
N TYR A 190 -10.42 -9.64 7.00
CA TYR A 190 -9.36 -10.63 7.10
C TYR A 190 -8.02 -9.94 7.30
N ALA A 191 -7.24 -10.43 8.26
CA ALA A 191 -5.86 -10.02 8.48
C ALA A 191 -4.95 -11.23 8.30
N VAL A 192 -3.87 -11.06 7.52
CA VAL A 192 -2.94 -12.14 7.21
C VAL A 192 -1.50 -11.70 7.39
N GLY A 193 -0.63 -12.65 7.69
CA GLY A 193 0.80 -12.45 7.73
C GLY A 193 1.47 -13.62 8.43
N GLY A 194 2.60 -13.35 9.09
CA GLY A 194 3.32 -14.35 9.86
C GLY A 194 3.56 -15.62 9.04
N HIS A 195 3.66 -16.76 9.73
CA HIS A 195 3.65 -18.07 9.10
C HIS A 195 2.26 -18.70 9.28
N GLY A 196 1.41 -18.63 8.24
CA GLY A 196 0.03 -19.12 8.31
C GLY A 196 -0.89 -18.37 9.29
N ASP A 197 -0.59 -17.11 9.63
CA ASP A 197 -1.34 -16.34 10.64
C ASP A 197 -2.55 -15.65 9.96
N VAL A 198 -3.65 -16.39 9.80
CA VAL A 198 -4.90 -15.91 9.19
C VAL A 198 -5.96 -15.67 10.26
N TRP A 199 -6.53 -14.47 10.27
CA TRP A 199 -7.58 -14.09 11.22
C TRP A 199 -8.77 -13.47 10.50
N HIS A 200 -9.96 -13.75 11.03
CA HIS A 200 -11.23 -13.22 10.54
C HIS A 200 -11.92 -12.40 11.63
N TYR A 201 -12.40 -11.21 11.30
CA TYR A 201 -13.21 -10.35 12.15
C TYR A 201 -14.69 -10.49 11.77
N ASP A 202 -15.54 -10.79 12.74
CA ASP A 202 -16.97 -11.03 12.55
C ASP A 202 -17.86 -9.83 12.90
N GLY A 203 -17.26 -8.64 13.07
CA GLY A 203 -17.96 -7.46 13.56
C GLY A 203 -17.93 -7.29 15.07
N THR A 204 -17.44 -8.31 15.80
CA THR A 204 -17.30 -8.25 17.26
C THR A 204 -15.89 -8.56 17.70
N LYS A 205 -15.28 -9.62 17.16
CA LYS A 205 -13.95 -10.07 17.57
C LYS A 205 -13.23 -10.77 16.43
N TRP A 206 -11.92 -10.82 16.56
CA TRP A 206 -11.04 -11.60 15.71
C TRP A 206 -11.00 -13.07 16.17
N THR A 207 -11.12 -13.99 15.23
CA THR A 207 -10.93 -15.43 15.44
C THR A 207 -9.91 -15.98 14.46
N GLN A 208 -9.00 -16.84 14.95
CA GLN A 208 -7.99 -17.45 14.10
C GLN A 208 -8.64 -18.47 13.16
N MET A 209 -8.37 -18.34 11.86
CA MET A 209 -8.81 -19.29 10.86
C MET A 209 -7.69 -20.30 10.61
N GLY A 210 -8.07 -21.57 10.46
CA GLY A 210 -7.10 -22.62 10.12
C GLY A 210 -6.55 -22.37 8.71
N PHE A 211 -5.24 -22.46 8.53
CA PHE A 211 -4.57 -22.36 7.24
C PHE A 211 -3.77 -23.65 6.97
N PRO A 212 -3.84 -24.25 5.77
CA PRO A 212 -3.29 -25.58 5.49
C PRO A 212 -1.76 -25.61 5.31
N SER A 213 -1.06 -24.51 5.62
CA SER A 213 0.39 -24.37 5.47
C SER A 213 0.97 -23.47 6.56
N ASN A 214 2.28 -23.56 6.77
CA ASN A 214 3.02 -22.73 7.73
C ASN A 214 4.08 -21.88 7.01
N VAL A 215 3.69 -21.28 5.88
CA VAL A 215 4.52 -20.42 5.03
C VAL A 215 4.28 -18.95 5.34
N GLN A 216 5.23 -18.09 4.97
CA GLN A 216 5.03 -16.65 5.11
C GLN A 216 3.87 -16.17 4.22
N LEU A 217 2.91 -15.46 4.80
CA LEU A 217 1.80 -14.84 4.06
C LEU A 217 2.13 -13.37 3.72
N GLY A 218 1.74 -12.95 2.51
CA GLY A 218 2.06 -11.63 1.96
C GLY A 218 0.86 -10.67 1.98
N THR A 219 -0.19 -11.03 1.23
CA THR A 219 -1.34 -10.15 0.98
C THR A 219 -2.66 -10.87 1.20
N VAL A 220 -3.73 -10.12 1.44
CA VAL A 220 -5.11 -10.61 1.45
C VAL A 220 -6.01 -9.69 0.63
N THR A 221 -6.92 -10.30 -0.14
CA THR A 221 -7.88 -9.59 -0.96
C THR A 221 -9.27 -10.18 -0.76
N CYS A 222 -10.22 -9.38 -0.29
CA CYS A 222 -11.64 -9.70 -0.25
C CYS A 222 -12.27 -9.28 -1.58
N ALA A 223 -12.40 -10.21 -2.51
CA ALA A 223 -12.73 -9.92 -3.90
C ALA A 223 -14.24 -9.80 -4.17
N GLY A 224 -14.61 -9.06 -5.22
CA GLY A 224 -16.01 -8.85 -5.60
C GLY A 224 -16.76 -10.13 -6.02
N ASP A 225 -16.04 -11.22 -6.27
CA ASP A 225 -16.60 -12.55 -6.55
C ASP A 225 -17.03 -13.32 -5.27
N GLY A 226 -16.85 -12.73 -4.09
CA GLY A 226 -17.17 -13.31 -2.79
C GLY A 226 -16.08 -14.21 -2.20
N ASN A 227 -14.94 -14.35 -2.87
CA ASN A 227 -13.81 -15.13 -2.39
C ASN A 227 -12.78 -14.25 -1.66
N VAL A 228 -12.01 -14.89 -0.77
CA VAL A 228 -10.81 -14.31 -0.18
C VAL A 228 -9.59 -14.93 -0.85
N TYR A 229 -8.72 -14.08 -1.38
CA TYR A 229 -7.45 -14.47 -1.96
C TYR A 229 -6.32 -14.13 -1.01
N ILE A 230 -5.38 -15.06 -0.81
CA ILE A 230 -4.19 -14.87 0.00
C ILE A 230 -2.96 -15.19 -0.83
N SER A 231 -1.97 -14.31 -0.82
CA SER A 231 -0.65 -14.63 -1.36
C SER A 231 0.31 -15.13 -0.28
N SER A 232 1.25 -15.98 -0.67
CA SER A 232 2.28 -16.51 0.23
C SER A 232 3.65 -16.57 -0.43
N GLU A 233 4.67 -16.93 0.36
CA GLU A 233 6.01 -17.26 -0.12
C GLU A 233 5.94 -18.23 -1.31
N GLY A 234 6.90 -18.13 -2.22
CA GLY A 234 6.81 -18.77 -3.54
C GLY A 234 6.10 -17.90 -4.57
N GLY A 235 5.38 -16.85 -4.17
CA GLY A 235 4.43 -16.15 -5.03
C GLY A 235 3.14 -16.95 -5.27
N SER A 236 2.87 -17.95 -4.41
CA SER A 236 1.69 -18.80 -4.49
C SER A 236 0.41 -18.03 -4.15
N LEU A 237 -0.72 -18.50 -4.69
CA LEU A 237 -2.05 -17.95 -4.41
C LEU A 237 -2.98 -19.02 -3.84
N TRP A 238 -3.75 -18.59 -2.85
CA TRP A 238 -4.77 -19.37 -2.18
C TRP A 238 -6.11 -18.66 -2.34
N VAL A 239 -7.18 -19.44 -2.47
CA VAL A 239 -8.56 -18.94 -2.47
C VAL A 239 -9.36 -19.68 -1.41
N GLY A 240 -10.29 -18.99 -0.76
CA GLY A 240 -11.18 -19.62 0.21
C GLY A 240 -12.10 -18.63 0.90
N ASN A 241 -12.78 -19.14 1.92
CA ASN A 241 -13.54 -18.35 2.89
C ASN A 241 -13.38 -18.98 4.27
N LYS A 242 -13.12 -18.17 5.30
CA LYS A 242 -12.88 -18.62 6.69
C LYS A 242 -11.79 -19.69 6.77
N SER A 243 -12.12 -20.96 7.02
CA SER A 243 -11.15 -22.06 7.18
C SER A 243 -11.07 -22.99 5.96
N THR A 244 -11.54 -22.56 4.79
CA THR A 244 -11.65 -23.40 3.58
C THR A 244 -10.69 -22.98 2.47
N TRP A 245 -9.38 -23.10 2.72
CA TRP A 245 -8.35 -22.63 1.78
C TRP A 245 -7.92 -23.68 0.78
N LYS A 246 -7.84 -23.28 -0.49
CA LYS A 246 -7.31 -24.07 -1.59
C LYS A 246 -6.19 -23.31 -2.29
N ARG A 247 -5.03 -23.93 -2.48
CA ARG A 247 -3.96 -23.38 -3.33
C ARG A 247 -4.41 -23.48 -4.80
N ILE A 248 -4.46 -22.34 -5.48
CA ILE A 248 -4.87 -22.25 -6.89
C ILE A 248 -3.70 -21.97 -7.82
N TYR A 249 -2.60 -21.44 -7.29
CA TYR A 249 -1.37 -21.21 -8.01
C TYR A 249 -0.18 -21.53 -7.11
N GLU A 250 0.76 -22.30 -7.65
CA GLU A 250 2.04 -22.58 -7.01
C GLU A 250 3.13 -21.83 -7.77
N GLY A 251 3.67 -20.79 -7.14
CA GLY A 251 4.74 -20.01 -7.73
C GLY A 251 6.13 -20.57 -7.35
N GLY A 252 7.15 -20.15 -8.09
CA GLY A 252 8.56 -20.47 -7.83
C GLY A 252 9.43 -19.28 -7.38
N SER A 253 8.81 -18.16 -7.00
CA SER A 253 9.50 -16.92 -6.63
C SER A 253 9.98 -16.93 -5.18
N SER A 254 11.20 -16.48 -4.91
CA SER A 254 11.64 -16.20 -3.54
C SER A 254 11.06 -14.91 -2.96
N VAL A 255 10.39 -14.11 -3.80
CA VAL A 255 9.85 -12.79 -3.45
C VAL A 255 8.33 -12.86 -3.34
N LEU A 256 7.79 -12.24 -2.30
CA LEU A 256 6.36 -12.08 -2.09
C LEU A 256 5.76 -11.11 -3.12
N TRP A 257 4.46 -11.21 -3.34
CA TRP A 257 3.73 -10.12 -3.96
C TRP A 257 3.74 -8.91 -3.02
N ASN A 258 4.06 -7.74 -3.55
CA ASN A 258 3.95 -6.49 -2.80
C ASN A 258 2.46 -6.24 -2.54
N ASP A 259 1.67 -6.40 -3.60
CA ASP A 259 0.24 -6.12 -3.62
C ASP A 259 -0.51 -7.14 -4.44
N VAL A 260 -1.70 -7.49 -3.95
CA VAL A 260 -2.73 -8.22 -4.67
C VAL A 260 -4.05 -7.52 -4.35
N LEU A 261 -4.80 -7.14 -5.38
CA LEU A 261 -6.05 -6.40 -5.20
C LEU A 261 -7.09 -6.79 -6.24
N TRP A 262 -8.36 -6.56 -5.92
CA TRP A 262 -9.49 -6.76 -6.83
C TRP A 262 -9.82 -5.45 -7.53
N PHE A 263 -9.79 -5.45 -8.86
CA PHE A 263 -10.13 -4.28 -9.67
C PHE A 263 -10.73 -4.71 -11.00
N GLN A 264 -11.90 -4.17 -11.35
CA GLN A 264 -12.66 -4.51 -12.56
C GLN A 264 -12.84 -6.02 -12.76
N ASP A 265 -13.39 -6.68 -11.73
CA ASP A 265 -13.70 -8.12 -11.73
C ASP A 265 -12.51 -9.05 -12.00
N LYS A 266 -11.31 -8.56 -11.66
CA LYS A 266 -10.04 -9.27 -11.83
C LYS A 266 -9.17 -9.12 -10.60
N LEU A 267 -8.37 -10.15 -10.35
CA LEU A 267 -7.32 -10.12 -9.34
C LEU A 267 -6.01 -9.68 -10.00
N TRP A 268 -5.53 -8.51 -9.61
CA TRP A 268 -4.27 -7.93 -10.07
C TRP A 268 -3.18 -8.23 -9.07
N LEU A 269 -1.94 -8.38 -9.56
CA LEU A 269 -0.79 -8.75 -8.75
C LEU A 269 0.43 -7.94 -9.18
N ALA A 270 1.13 -7.35 -8.20
CA ALA A 270 2.34 -6.58 -8.43
C ALA A 270 3.43 -6.96 -7.41
N SER A 271 4.65 -7.10 -7.91
CA SER A 271 5.88 -7.28 -7.13
C SER A 271 7.01 -6.49 -7.79
N ASP A 272 8.20 -6.50 -7.21
CA ASP A 272 9.39 -5.84 -7.78
C ASP A 272 9.83 -6.43 -9.13
N TYR A 273 9.29 -7.59 -9.53
CA TYR A 273 9.68 -8.33 -10.73
C TYR A 273 8.53 -8.61 -11.69
N ASN A 274 7.28 -8.64 -11.21
CA ASN A 274 6.13 -9.05 -12.02
C ASN A 274 4.93 -8.12 -11.84
N PHE A 275 4.15 -7.99 -12.91
CA PHE A 275 2.83 -7.36 -12.92
C PHE A 275 1.90 -8.22 -13.79
N ALA A 276 0.86 -8.76 -13.18
CA ALA A 276 0.03 -9.81 -13.79
C ALA A 276 -1.42 -9.76 -13.32
N ILE A 277 -2.29 -10.46 -14.05
CA ILE A 277 -3.67 -10.73 -13.67
C ILE A 277 -3.85 -12.24 -13.51
N TRP A 278 -4.61 -12.66 -12.52
CA TRP A 278 -5.09 -14.04 -12.44
C TRP A 278 -6.36 -14.21 -13.29
N ASN A 279 -6.31 -15.09 -14.29
CA ASN A 279 -7.43 -15.34 -15.21
C ASN A 279 -8.38 -16.47 -14.75
N GLY A 280 -8.15 -17.06 -13.56
CA GLY A 280 -8.86 -18.25 -13.08
C GLY A 280 -8.09 -19.57 -13.24
N LYS A 281 -6.99 -19.57 -14.00
CA LYS A 281 -6.18 -20.76 -14.32
C LYS A 281 -4.67 -20.51 -14.19
N GLU A 282 -4.20 -19.36 -14.67
CA GLU A 282 -2.79 -18.97 -14.67
C GLU A 282 -2.63 -17.46 -14.52
N LEU A 283 -1.40 -17.02 -14.24
CA LEU A 283 -1.03 -15.62 -14.24
C LEU A 283 -0.75 -15.18 -15.68
N GLU A 284 -1.45 -14.14 -16.11
CA GLU A 284 -1.31 -13.55 -17.44
C GLU A 284 -0.60 -12.20 -17.36
N PRO A 285 0.28 -11.88 -18.33
CA PRO A 285 0.84 -10.55 -18.43
C PRO A 285 -0.24 -9.52 -18.76
N VAL A 286 -0.10 -8.32 -18.22
CA VAL A 286 -1.02 -7.21 -18.52
C VAL A 286 -0.69 -6.63 -19.89
N MET A 287 -1.70 -6.59 -20.77
CA MET A 287 -1.58 -6.09 -22.14
C MET A 287 -2.48 -4.84 -22.34
N HIS A 288 -1.98 -3.86 -23.08
CA HIS A 288 -2.74 -2.69 -23.54
C HIS A 288 -2.39 -2.40 -25.01
N ASP A 289 -3.39 -2.27 -25.88
CA ASP A 289 -3.23 -2.08 -27.32
C ASP A 289 -2.24 -3.06 -27.98
N GLY A 290 -2.34 -4.34 -27.57
CA GLY A 290 -1.49 -5.42 -28.08
C GLY A 290 -0.05 -5.40 -27.58
N LYS A 291 0.30 -4.53 -26.62
CA LYS A 291 1.65 -4.41 -26.04
C LYS A 291 1.64 -4.71 -24.54
N PRO A 292 2.69 -5.32 -23.98
CA PRO A 292 2.82 -5.49 -22.54
C PRO A 292 2.90 -4.13 -21.82
N VAL A 293 2.19 -3.99 -20.72
CA VAL A 293 2.31 -2.85 -19.81
C VAL A 293 3.58 -3.06 -18.97
N SER A 294 4.64 -2.32 -19.30
CA SER A 294 5.96 -2.50 -18.69
C SER A 294 6.12 -1.70 -17.38
N ILE A 295 5.37 -2.08 -16.35
CA ILE A 295 5.52 -1.56 -14.98
C ILE A 295 5.46 -2.71 -13.96
N ARG A 296 5.98 -2.46 -12.76
CA ARG A 296 6.04 -3.37 -11.61
C ARG A 296 6.23 -2.57 -10.32
N GLY A 297 6.22 -3.20 -9.16
CA GLY A 297 6.42 -2.55 -7.86
C GLY A 297 5.17 -2.62 -6.99
N HIS A 298 4.74 -1.49 -6.45
CA HIS A 298 3.59 -1.35 -5.56
C HIS A 298 2.34 -0.88 -6.31
N MET A 299 1.15 -1.20 -5.81
CA MET A 299 -0.10 -0.72 -6.38
C MET A 299 -1.20 -0.52 -5.35
N ASP A 300 -2.11 0.40 -5.68
CA ASP A 300 -3.38 0.59 -4.97
C ASP A 300 -4.48 0.89 -5.99
N ALA A 301 -5.72 0.57 -5.62
CA ALA A 301 -6.87 0.79 -6.49
C ALA A 301 -8.09 1.24 -5.68
N TYR A 302 -8.73 2.32 -6.14
CA TYR A 302 -9.94 2.85 -5.55
C TYR A 302 -10.65 3.79 -6.51
N ASP A 303 -11.98 3.92 -6.39
CA ASP A 303 -12.81 4.86 -7.18
C ASP A 303 -12.63 4.73 -8.70
N GLY A 304 -12.44 3.50 -9.20
CA GLY A 304 -12.25 3.24 -10.63
C GLY A 304 -10.84 3.54 -11.16
N LEU A 305 -9.89 3.88 -10.30
CA LEU A 305 -8.50 4.11 -10.65
C LEU A 305 -7.61 3.00 -10.06
N LEU A 306 -6.79 2.37 -10.90
CA LEU A 306 -5.67 1.53 -10.49
C LEU A 306 -4.37 2.30 -10.74
N VAL A 307 -3.47 2.36 -9.76
CA VAL A 307 -2.14 2.95 -9.93
C VAL A 307 -1.08 1.94 -9.56
N VAL A 308 -0.08 1.79 -10.42
CA VAL A 308 1.12 0.98 -10.17
C VAL A 308 2.33 1.91 -10.15
N ALA A 309 3.21 1.74 -9.17
CA ALA A 309 4.41 2.52 -8.99
C ALA A 309 5.64 1.63 -8.79
N SER A 310 6.67 1.90 -9.58
CA SER A 310 8.05 1.43 -9.42
C SER A 310 8.91 2.57 -8.86
N LEU A 311 10.21 2.32 -8.65
CA LEU A 311 11.14 3.31 -8.09
C LEU A 311 11.12 4.68 -8.78
N GLU A 312 10.96 4.74 -10.11
CA GLU A 312 11.02 6.00 -10.87
C GLU A 312 9.78 6.26 -11.74
N PHE A 313 8.84 5.32 -11.79
CA PHE A 313 7.67 5.39 -12.67
C PHE A 313 6.39 5.17 -11.88
N ALA A 314 5.34 5.91 -12.24
CA ALA A 314 3.97 5.62 -11.83
C ALA A 314 3.05 5.66 -13.04
N MET A 315 2.18 4.66 -13.17
CA MET A 315 1.18 4.57 -14.22
C MET A 315 -0.21 4.37 -13.62
N ALA A 316 -1.19 5.11 -14.15
CA ALA A 316 -2.59 4.97 -13.81
C ALA A 316 -3.35 4.25 -14.93
N PHE A 317 -4.38 3.52 -14.52
CA PHE A 317 -5.37 2.90 -15.39
C PHE A 317 -6.76 3.26 -14.88
N ASP A 318 -7.53 3.98 -15.70
CA ASP A 318 -8.91 4.39 -15.38
C ASP A 318 -9.96 3.31 -15.72
N GLY A 319 -9.48 2.14 -16.10
CA GLY A 319 -10.31 1.04 -16.56
C GLY A 319 -10.47 0.93 -18.07
N GLN A 320 -9.98 1.90 -18.83
CA GLN A 320 -9.99 1.92 -20.29
C GLN A 320 -8.61 2.22 -20.88
N GLN A 321 -7.92 3.23 -20.34
CA GLN A 321 -6.64 3.72 -20.85
C GLN A 321 -5.58 3.79 -19.77
N TRP A 322 -4.34 3.49 -20.18
CA TRP A 322 -3.17 3.70 -19.34
C TRP A 322 -2.58 5.09 -19.57
N GLN A 323 -2.21 5.75 -18.48
CA GLN A 323 -1.49 7.01 -18.49
C GLN A 323 -0.21 6.89 -17.66
N THR A 324 0.93 7.28 -18.24
CA THR A 324 2.15 7.49 -17.46
C THR A 324 2.02 8.78 -16.68
N ILE A 325 1.93 8.68 -15.35
CA ILE A 325 1.83 9.84 -14.47
C ILE A 325 3.22 10.40 -14.19
N VAL A 326 4.14 9.51 -13.82
CA VAL A 326 5.53 9.84 -13.48
C VAL A 326 6.47 8.95 -14.28
N ALA A 327 7.51 9.55 -14.85
CA ALA A 327 8.65 8.86 -15.45
C ALA A 327 9.86 9.80 -15.48
N PRO A 328 11.10 9.27 -15.44
CA PRO A 328 12.30 10.07 -15.62
C PRO A 328 12.38 10.65 -17.03
N TYR A 329 12.85 11.90 -17.12
CA TYR A 329 13.19 12.55 -18.38
C TYR A 329 14.68 12.32 -18.64
N LEU A 330 15.00 11.28 -19.40
CA LEU A 330 16.36 11.05 -19.88
C LEU A 330 16.64 11.99 -21.06
N ASP A 331 17.75 12.70 -21.01
CA ASP A 331 18.25 13.57 -22.09
C ASP A 331 18.88 12.77 -23.23
#